data_AF-A0A940KHB1-F1
#
_entry.id   AF-A0A940KHB1-F1
#
_cell.length_a   1.000
_cell.length_b   1.000
_cell.length_c   1.000
_cell.angle_alpha   90.00
_cell.angle_beta   90.00
_cell.angle_gamma   90.00
#
_symmetry.space_group_name_H-M   'P 1'
#
loop_
_entity.id
_entity.type
_entity.pdbx_description
1 polymer ?
#
loop_
_entity_poly.entity_id
_entity_poly.type
_entity_poly.pdbx_seq_one_letter_code
_entity_poly.pdbx_strand_id
1 'polypeptide(L)'
;ATKSPEQARDIVQEVFLKLWEKRDTLDTIRDTEAWLYRITGNKLIDFLRKSAADHRLKTALWSKTQPELNEPEQILEARECNRNIDTAVKQLPPQRQLIYRLNREEGMNYQEIADTLSLSRHTVKNQVYFALRYIQRFLGL
;
A
#
# COMPACT_ATOMS: atom_id res chain seq x y z
N ALA A 1 14.46 -8.95 -3.29
CA ALA A 1 15.68 -8.26 -3.76
C ALA A 1 15.33 -7.50 -5.04
N THR A 2 15.51 -6.19 -5.04
CA THR A 2 15.30 -5.27 -6.18
C THR A 2 16.16 -5.73 -7.36
N LYS A 3 15.54 -6.19 -8.45
CA LYS A 3 16.23 -6.80 -9.59
C LYS A 3 16.73 -5.80 -10.65
N SER A 4 16.56 -4.48 -10.46
CA SER A 4 17.10 -3.47 -11.39
C SER A 4 18.04 -2.47 -10.68
N PRO A 5 19.28 -2.28 -11.18
CA PRO A 5 20.21 -1.27 -10.69
C PRO A 5 19.66 0.16 -10.77
N GLU A 6 18.79 0.46 -11.74
CA GLU A 6 18.18 1.78 -11.91
C GLU A 6 17.23 2.10 -10.76
N GLN A 7 16.37 1.14 -10.40
CA GLN A 7 15.43 1.30 -9.27
C GLN A 7 16.17 1.51 -7.94
N ALA A 8 17.31 0.85 -7.76
CA ALA A 8 18.14 1.07 -6.58
C ALA A 8 18.73 2.49 -6.56
N ARG A 9 19.17 3.02 -7.71
CA ARG A 9 19.65 4.40 -7.81
C ARG A 9 18.56 5.42 -7.50
N ASP A 10 17.36 5.21 -8.00
CA ASP A 10 16.23 6.12 -7.74
C ASP A 10 15.91 6.17 -6.24
N ILE A 11 15.84 5.00 -5.58
CA ILE A 11 15.61 4.93 -4.13
C ILE A 11 16.73 5.66 -3.36
N VAL A 12 18.00 5.42 -3.72
CA VAL A 12 19.14 6.10 -3.09
C VAL A 12 19.06 7.60 -3.29
N GLN A 13 18.75 8.07 -4.50
CA GLN A 13 18.64 9.50 -4.81
C GLN A 13 17.55 10.18 -3.96
N GLU A 14 16.38 9.56 -3.82
CA GLU A 14 15.32 10.07 -2.95
C GLU A 14 15.71 10.10 -1.47
N VAL A 15 16.47 9.10 -0.99
CA VAL A 15 16.99 9.07 0.38
C VAL A 15 17.94 10.24 0.61
N PHE A 16 18.87 10.49 -0.32
CA PHE A 16 19.81 11.62 -0.24
C PHE A 16 19.11 12.98 -0.32
N LEU A 17 18.06 13.12 -1.13
CA LEU A 17 17.25 14.35 -1.17
C LEU A 17 16.59 14.61 0.19
N LYS A 18 15.98 13.59 0.81
CA LYS A 18 15.41 13.72 2.16
C LYS A 18 16.44 14.06 3.23
N LEU A 19 17.65 13.50 3.10
CA LEU A 19 18.77 13.85 3.97
C LEU A 19 19.14 15.33 3.82
N TRP A 20 19.23 15.81 2.58
CA TRP A 20 19.55 17.21 2.27
C TRP A 20 18.49 18.20 2.76
N GLU A 21 17.21 17.84 2.69
CA GLU A 21 16.10 18.63 3.25
C GLU A 21 16.17 18.75 4.77
N LYS A 22 16.64 17.70 5.44
CA LYS A 22 16.74 17.65 6.91
C LYS A 22 18.09 18.09 7.46
N ARG A 23 18.98 18.61 6.60
CA ARG A 23 20.37 18.91 6.96
C ARG A 23 20.50 19.82 8.18
N ASP A 24 19.59 20.78 8.34
CA ASP A 24 19.59 21.75 9.45
C ASP A 24 19.15 21.14 10.79
N THR A 25 18.70 19.89 10.78
CA THR A 25 18.26 19.14 11.97
C THR A 25 19.02 17.82 12.15
N LEU A 26 20.07 17.59 11.34
CA LEU A 26 20.82 16.33 11.36
C LEU A 26 21.54 16.08 12.68
N ASP A 27 22.01 17.15 13.31
CA ASP A 27 22.62 17.18 14.63
C ASP A 27 21.68 16.71 15.75
N THR A 28 20.36 16.81 15.54
CA THR A 28 19.34 16.29 16.47
C THR A 28 19.09 14.78 16.31
N ILE A 29 19.59 14.16 15.23
CA ILE A 29 19.42 12.73 14.96
C ILE A 29 20.49 11.95 15.73
N ARG A 30 20.07 11.32 16.82
CA ARG A 30 20.94 10.55 17.72
C ARG A 30 21.72 9.43 17.01
N ASP A 31 21.11 8.80 16.01
CA ASP A 31 21.69 7.71 15.23
C ASP A 31 21.28 7.87 13.76
N THR A 32 22.20 8.42 12.98
CA THR A 32 22.01 8.71 11.55
C THR A 32 21.93 7.44 10.72
N GLU A 33 22.62 6.37 11.12
CA GLU A 33 22.61 5.07 10.42
C GLU A 33 21.25 4.39 10.57
N ALA A 34 20.73 4.30 11.80
CA ALA A 34 19.40 3.75 12.06
C ALA A 34 18.29 4.55 11.35
N TRP A 35 18.44 5.88 11.27
CA TRP A 35 17.53 6.75 10.54
C TRP A 35 17.56 6.49 9.03
N LEU A 36 18.76 6.40 8.44
CA LEU A 36 18.94 6.09 7.02
C LEU A 36 18.37 4.72 6.66
N TYR A 37 18.61 3.71 7.51
CA TYR A 37 18.05 2.37 7.32
C TYR A 37 16.52 2.41 7.29
N ARG A 38 15.91 3.14 8.23
CA ARG A 38 14.45 3.27 8.32
C ARG A 38 13.84 3.97 7.11
N ILE A 39 14.43 5.05 6.63
CA ILE A 39 13.92 5.78 5.47
C ILE A 39 14.09 4.96 4.20
N THR A 40 15.25 4.33 4.01
CA THR A 40 15.52 3.47 2.86
C THR A 40 14.53 2.30 2.82
N GLY A 41 14.28 1.65 3.96
CA GLY A 41 13.28 0.58 4.07
C GLY A 41 11.87 1.06 3.74
N ASN A 42 11.45 2.22 4.25
CA ASN A 42 10.15 2.80 3.90
C ASN A 42 10.04 3.09 2.40
N LYS A 43 11.08 3.67 1.80
CA LYS A 43 11.12 3.98 0.35
C LYS A 43 11.08 2.74 -0.51
N LEU A 44 11.79 1.69 -0.13
CA LEU A 44 11.70 0.40 -0.80
C LEU A 44 10.27 -0.17 -0.74
N ILE A 45 9.62 -0.10 0.42
CA ILE A 45 8.23 -0.56 0.56
C ILE A 45 7.28 0.26 -0.32
N ASP A 46 7.42 1.58 -0.34
CA ASP A 46 6.59 2.46 -1.17
C ASP A 46 6.80 2.17 -2.67
N PHE A 47 8.05 1.95 -3.08
CA PHE A 47 8.40 1.53 -4.44
C PHE A 47 7.73 0.19 -4.83
N LEU A 48 7.81 -0.82 -3.95
CA LEU A 48 7.19 -2.12 -4.20
C LEU A 48 5.66 -2.03 -4.27
N ARG A 49 5.03 -1.17 -3.45
CA ARG A 49 3.58 -0.92 -3.53
C ARG A 49 3.19 -0.32 -4.87
N LYS A 50 3.91 0.71 -5.32
CA LYS A 50 3.66 1.35 -6.62
C LYS A 50 3.80 0.35 -7.77
N SER A 51 4.87 -0.43 -7.78
CA SER A 51 5.09 -1.49 -8.77
C SER A 51 3.96 -2.54 -8.79
N ALA A 52 3.47 -2.94 -7.60
CA ALA A 52 2.34 -3.87 -7.50
C ALA A 52 1.02 -3.25 -8.00
N ALA A 53 0.78 -1.96 -7.75
CA ALA A 53 -0.38 -1.24 -8.27
C ALA A 53 -0.33 -1.13 -9.80
N ASP A 54 0.82 -0.75 -10.36
CA ASP A 54 1.05 -0.68 -11.80
C ASP A 54 0.87 -2.05 -12.47
N HIS A 55 1.35 -3.12 -11.84
CA HIS A 55 1.15 -4.48 -12.32
C HIS A 55 -0.34 -4.86 -12.33
N ARG A 56 -1.09 -4.57 -11.26
CA ARG A 56 -2.55 -4.83 -11.23
C ARG A 56 -3.28 -4.07 -12.32
N LEU A 57 -2.93 -2.81 -12.55
CA LEU A 57 -3.50 -2.00 -13.62
C LEU A 57 -3.20 -2.62 -14.99
N LYS A 58 -1.94 -3.01 -15.24
CA LYS A 58 -1.54 -3.72 -16.46
C LYS A 58 -2.33 -5.01 -16.65
N THR A 59 -2.39 -5.89 -15.64
CA THR A 59 -3.16 -7.14 -15.71
C THR A 59 -4.63 -6.89 -16.00
N ALA A 60 -5.26 -5.89 -15.37
CA ALA A 60 -6.66 -5.54 -15.61
C ALA A 60 -6.92 -5.02 -17.05
N LEU A 61 -5.94 -4.35 -17.67
CA LEU A 61 -6.00 -3.93 -19.06
C LEU A 61 -5.76 -5.12 -20.02
N TRP A 62 -4.80 -5.98 -19.70
CA TRP A 62 -4.48 -7.17 -20.50
C TRP A 62 -5.63 -8.20 -20.50
N SER A 63 -6.26 -8.47 -19.36
CA SER A 63 -7.38 -9.42 -19.24
C SER A 63 -8.66 -8.97 -19.96
N LYS A 64 -8.81 -7.66 -20.22
CA LYS A 64 -9.86 -7.14 -21.13
C LYS A 64 -9.58 -7.41 -22.61
N THR A 65 -8.32 -7.69 -22.95
CA THR A 65 -7.85 -7.77 -24.34
C THR A 65 -7.63 -9.22 -24.80
N GLN A 66 -7.48 -10.17 -23.87
CA GLN A 66 -7.48 -11.60 -24.16
C GLN A 66 -8.31 -12.36 -23.12
N PRO A 67 -9.22 -13.27 -23.52
CA PRO A 67 -9.82 -14.20 -22.57
C PRO A 67 -8.72 -15.16 -22.09
N GLU A 68 -8.28 -14.99 -20.85
CA GLU A 68 -7.31 -15.90 -20.22
C GLU A 68 -7.83 -17.33 -20.22
N LEU A 69 -6.95 -18.29 -20.52
CA LEU A 69 -7.14 -19.74 -20.35
C LEU A 69 -7.12 -20.11 -18.85
N ASN A 70 -7.85 -19.39 -18.01
CA ASN A 70 -8.08 -19.82 -16.64
C ASN A 70 -9.29 -20.76 -16.65
N GLU A 71 -9.18 -21.88 -15.94
CA GLU A 71 -10.31 -22.80 -15.76
C GLU A 71 -11.54 -22.02 -15.25
N PRO A 72 -12.72 -22.18 -15.87
CA PRO A 72 -13.93 -21.40 -15.52
C PRO A 72 -14.26 -21.41 -14.02
N GLU A 73 -13.94 -22.52 -13.35
CA GLU A 73 -14.14 -22.74 -11.92
C GLU A 73 -13.25 -21.82 -11.07
N GLN A 74 -11.96 -21.67 -11.41
CA GLN A 74 -11.04 -20.79 -10.68
C GLN A 74 -11.43 -19.31 -10.83
N ILE A 75 -11.92 -18.91 -12.01
CA ILE A 75 -12.43 -17.55 -12.23
C ILE A 75 -13.68 -17.31 -11.37
N LEU A 76 -14.58 -18.30 -11.31
CA LEU A 76 -15.80 -18.20 -10.54
C LEU A 76 -15.49 -18.08 -9.05
N GLU A 77 -14.66 -18.97 -8.49
CA GLU A 77 -14.23 -18.93 -7.08
C GLU A 77 -13.58 -17.59 -6.71
N ALA A 78 -12.68 -17.08 -7.56
CA ALA A 78 -12.04 -15.79 -7.34
C ALA A 78 -13.05 -14.63 -7.36
N ARG A 79 -14.04 -14.67 -8.26
CA ARG A 79 -15.12 -13.67 -8.30
C ARG A 79 -16.00 -13.73 -7.06
N GLU A 80 -16.33 -14.92 -6.57
CA GLU A 80 -17.13 -15.07 -5.35
C GLU A 80 -16.38 -14.58 -4.12
N CYS A 81 -15.09 -14.91 -4.00
CA CYS A 81 -14.22 -14.40 -2.94
C CYS A 81 -14.17 -12.87 -2.95
N ASN A 82 -13.94 -12.26 -4.12
CA ASN A 82 -13.93 -10.80 -4.27
C ASN A 82 -15.28 -10.16 -3.92
N ARG A 83 -16.40 -10.79 -4.31
CA ARG A 83 -17.76 -10.33 -3.96
C ARG A 83 -17.98 -10.34 -2.45
N ASN A 84 -17.52 -11.38 -1.76
CA ASN A 84 -17.64 -11.49 -0.31
C ASN A 84 -16.79 -10.42 0.40
N ILE A 85 -15.57 -10.15 -0.09
CA ILE A 85 -14.73 -9.06 0.42
C ILE A 85 -15.42 -7.71 0.24
N ASP A 86 -15.94 -7.40 -0.96
CA ASP A 86 -16.60 -6.11 -1.22
C ASP A 86 -17.87 -5.95 -0.36
N THR A 87 -18.60 -7.04 -0.11
CA THR A 87 -19.75 -7.05 0.81
C THR A 87 -19.31 -6.70 2.24
N ALA A 88 -18.23 -7.31 2.73
CA ALA A 88 -17.67 -6.99 4.05
C ALA A 88 -17.23 -5.52 4.13
N VAL A 89 -16.56 -5.01 3.10
CA VAL A 89 -16.08 -3.63 3.04
C VAL A 89 -17.23 -2.63 3.06
N LYS A 90 -18.35 -2.93 2.39
CA LYS A 90 -19.56 -2.09 2.39
C LYS A 90 -20.26 -2.01 3.75
N GLN A 91 -20.01 -2.95 4.67
CA GLN A 91 -20.55 -2.92 6.02
C GLN A 91 -19.65 -2.15 7.02
N LEU A 92 -18.47 -1.70 6.60
CA LEU A 92 -17.61 -0.86 7.43
C LEU A 92 -18.23 0.54 7.61
N PRO A 93 -17.98 1.22 8.74
CA PRO A 93 -18.33 2.63 8.89
C PRO A 93 -17.68 3.48 7.79
N PRO A 94 -18.33 4.55 7.29
CA PRO A 94 -17.91 5.28 6.08
C PRO A 94 -16.44 5.73 6.09
N GLN A 95 -15.98 6.29 7.21
CA GLN A 95 -14.59 6.76 7.34
C GLN A 95 -13.58 5.60 7.29
N ARG A 96 -13.93 4.45 7.87
CA ARG A 96 -13.08 3.26 7.87
C ARG A 96 -13.06 2.60 6.49
N GLN A 97 -14.21 2.55 5.81
CA GLN A 97 -14.31 2.10 4.43
C GLN A 97 -13.41 2.95 3.51
N LEU A 98 -13.50 4.28 3.61
CA LEU A 98 -12.68 5.20 2.83
C LEU A 98 -11.18 4.94 3.07
N ILE A 99 -10.74 4.91 4.33
CA ILE A 99 -9.34 4.65 4.69
C ILE A 99 -8.87 3.29 4.14
N TYR A 100 -9.70 2.25 4.23
CA TYR A 100 -9.38 0.94 3.69
C TYR A 100 -9.20 0.97 2.16
N ARG A 101 -10.11 1.62 1.43
CA ARG A 101 -10.04 1.72 -0.03
C ARG A 101 -8.83 2.53 -0.49
N LEU A 102 -8.56 3.67 0.12
CA LEU A 102 -7.35 4.46 -0.16
C LEU A 102 -6.07 3.64 0.05
N ASN A 103 -6.03 2.80 1.09
CA ASN A 103 -4.87 1.97 1.33
C ASN A 103 -4.76 0.76 0.38
N ARG A 104 -5.89 0.09 0.08
CA ARG A 104 -5.89 -1.22 -0.58
C ARG A 104 -6.09 -1.13 -2.09
N GLU A 105 -6.92 -0.19 -2.55
CA GLU A 105 -7.30 0.02 -3.95
C GLU A 105 -6.39 1.09 -4.57
N GLU A 106 -6.26 2.25 -3.92
CA GLU A 106 -5.40 3.36 -4.40
C GLU A 106 -3.93 3.21 -4.00
N GLY A 107 -3.61 2.22 -3.16
CA GLY A 107 -2.22 1.89 -2.77
C GLY A 107 -1.53 2.93 -1.88
N MET A 108 -2.27 3.91 -1.34
CA MET A 108 -1.73 4.98 -0.52
C MET A 108 -1.15 4.44 0.79
N ASN A 109 -0.01 4.97 1.20
CA ASN A 109 0.60 4.65 2.49
C ASN A 109 -0.13 5.38 3.64
N TYR A 110 0.15 4.97 4.88
CA TYR A 110 -0.54 5.52 6.05
C TYR A 110 -0.29 7.02 6.28
N GLN A 111 0.84 7.55 5.82
CA GLN A 111 1.15 8.96 5.93
C GLN A 111 0.38 9.77 4.88
N GLU A 112 0.34 9.31 3.63
CA GLU A 112 -0.42 9.95 2.55
C GLU A 112 -1.91 10.04 2.88
N ILE A 113 -2.49 8.98 3.43
CA ILE A 113 -3.91 8.98 3.87
C ILE A 113 -4.10 9.93 5.05
N ALA A 114 -3.15 9.97 5.99
CA ALA A 114 -3.19 10.86 7.15
C ALA A 114 -3.19 12.32 6.71
N ASP A 115 -2.31 12.68 5.77
CA ASP A 115 -2.20 14.03 5.23
C ASP A 115 -3.47 14.40 4.43
N THR A 116 -3.97 13.47 3.59
CA THR A 116 -5.17 13.67 2.76
C THR A 116 -6.44 13.88 3.59
N LEU A 117 -6.59 13.15 4.70
CA LEU A 117 -7.78 13.18 5.54
C LEU A 117 -7.61 14.06 6.79
N SER A 118 -6.48 14.76 6.93
CA SER A 118 -6.13 15.54 8.14
C SER A 118 -6.25 14.73 9.44
N LEU A 119 -5.76 13.49 9.41
CA LEU A 119 -5.75 12.56 10.56
C LEU A 119 -4.31 12.31 11.02
N SER A 120 -4.14 11.74 12.22
CA SER A 120 -2.83 11.23 12.61
C SER A 120 -2.51 9.92 11.87
N ARG A 121 -1.24 9.69 11.54
CA ARG A 121 -0.76 8.39 11.00
C ARG A 121 -1.16 7.21 11.88
N HIS A 122 -1.18 7.42 13.21
CA HIS A 122 -1.61 6.39 14.16
C HIS A 122 -3.09 6.05 14.01
N THR A 123 -3.95 7.07 13.86
CA THR A 123 -5.38 6.90 13.60
C THR A 123 -5.62 6.10 12.32
N VAL A 124 -4.94 6.45 11.23
CA VAL A 124 -5.04 5.72 9.96
C VAL A 124 -4.64 4.26 10.13
N LYS A 125 -3.49 4.00 10.75
CA LYS A 125 -3.02 2.63 11.03
C LYS A 125 -4.07 1.82 11.79
N ASN A 126 -4.67 2.40 12.83
CA ASN A 126 -5.69 1.73 13.62
C ASN A 126 -6.96 1.46 12.81
N GLN A 127 -7.40 2.42 11.99
CA GLN A 127 -8.57 2.23 11.12
C GLN A 127 -8.36 1.11 10.11
N VAL A 128 -7.18 1.03 9.48
CA VAL A 128 -6.82 -0.09 8.58
C VAL A 128 -6.81 -1.41 9.34
N TYR A 129 -6.21 -1.45 10.54
CA TYR A 129 -6.21 -2.64 11.38
C TYR A 129 -7.64 -3.13 11.71
N PHE A 130 -8.51 -2.22 12.16
CA PHE A 130 -9.90 -2.57 12.48
C PHE A 130 -10.70 -2.99 11.25
N ALA A 131 -10.44 -2.39 10.08
CA ALA A 131 -11.05 -2.80 8.83
C ALA A 131 -10.69 -4.25 8.49
N LEU A 132 -9.40 -4.60 8.56
CA LEU A 132 -8.92 -5.95 8.29
C LEU A 132 -9.51 -6.97 9.26
N ARG A 133 -9.53 -6.66 10.56
CA ARG A 133 -10.13 -7.55 11.58
C ARG A 133 -11.61 -7.78 11.35
N TYR A 134 -12.33 -6.74 10.94
CA TYR A 134 -13.75 -6.86 10.61
C TYR A 134 -13.96 -7.75 9.38
N ILE A 135 -13.20 -7.53 8.31
CA ILE A 135 -13.31 -8.32 7.07
C ILE A 135 -12.97 -9.79 7.34
N GLN A 136 -11.90 -10.07 8.10
CA GLN A 136 -11.54 -11.44 8.51
C GLN A 136 -12.71 -12.11 9.24
N ARG A 137 -13.27 -11.44 10.25
CA ARG A 137 -14.39 -11.97 11.02
C ARG A 137 -15.65 -12.18 10.16
N PHE A 138 -15.91 -11.29 9.21
CA PHE A 138 -17.03 -11.42 8.27
C PHE A 138 -16.88 -12.64 7.35
N LEU A 139 -15.65 -12.93 6.93
CA LEU A 139 -15.32 -14.08 6.08
C LEU A 139 -15.13 -15.40 6.85
N GLY A 140 -15.17 -15.36 8.19
CA GLY A 140 -14.90 -16.53 9.03
C GLY A 140 -13.43 -16.95 9.09
N LEU A 141 -12.50 -16.01 8.87
CA LEU A 141 -11.05 -16.21 8.89
C LEU A 141 -10.40 -15.77 10.20
#